data_AF-A0AAU0L4E9-F1
#
_entry.id   AF-A0AAU0L4E9-F1
#
_cell.length_a   1.000
_cell.length_b   1.000
_cell.length_c   1.000
_cell.angle_alpha   90.00
_cell.angle_beta   90.00
_cell.angle_gamma   90.00
#
_symmetry.space_group_name_H-M   'P 1'
#
loop_
_entity.id
_entity.type
_entity.pdbx_description
1 polymer ?
#
loop_
_entity_poly.entity_id
_entity_poly.type
_entity_poly.pdbx_seq_one_letter_code
_entity_poly.pdbx_strand_id
1 'polypeptide(L)'
;MSVQASEISSQQQFLELIQESIENQEFDRLILSQYKGDEPELEKITCRVVELQQQVKLNVLYHYTTKDVTKNYSLDEALDCIESYLAACKQANLFSLRLDAQLKKNKKKAMLTVQQRQPNRTQPATTLQHNREKQRYIDASAPFLQGLGISDSHGKIIPAMARKWKQINKFIEIFSHAYEQISLKDNTIKIVDFGSGKGYLTFALYDYLQQQTQTQPQITGVELRSALVEFCEQLALKSGFDHLDFFEGDVRTYQPERLDVMIALHACDIATDFAIHTGIRLNASMIMCAPCCHKEIRPQLQSPKVLKPMLQFGIHAGQQAEMLTDTLRALLLKAHGYDVKVFEFVSLEHTSKNKMILATKREQNEQPDAHILEQIQALKQMYGIEKQTLELLLNDQIAIENVGCKC
;
A
#
# COMPACT_ATOMS: atom_id res chain seq x y z
N MET A 1 26.00 33.56 50.54
CA MET A 1 26.20 32.22 49.94
C MET A 1 25.16 32.06 48.84
N SER A 2 25.50 32.42 47.60
CA SER A 2 24.62 32.23 46.46
C SER A 2 24.81 30.80 45.95
N VAL A 3 23.82 29.95 46.18
CA VAL A 3 23.78 28.61 45.58
C VAL A 3 23.55 28.82 44.08
N GLN A 4 24.58 28.56 43.27
CA GLN A 4 24.46 28.47 41.82
C GLN A 4 23.50 27.31 41.53
N ALA A 5 22.32 27.61 40.98
CA ALA A 5 21.47 26.61 40.38
C ALA A 5 22.29 25.89 39.30
N SER A 6 22.48 24.58 39.45
CA SER A 6 23.24 23.78 38.48
C SER A 6 22.56 23.88 37.12
N GLU A 7 23.27 24.37 36.10
CA GLU A 7 22.79 24.34 34.72
C GLU A 7 22.39 22.90 34.37
N ILE A 8 21.10 22.67 34.13
CA ILE A 8 20.58 21.36 33.75
C ILE A 8 21.26 20.95 32.44
N SER A 9 21.89 19.78 32.40
CA SER A 9 22.59 19.31 31.20
C SER A 9 21.60 19.15 30.04
N SER A 10 22.03 19.42 28.80
CA SER A 10 21.16 19.25 27.62
C SER A 10 20.61 17.83 27.46
N GLN A 11 21.25 16.83 28.08
CA GLN A 11 20.74 15.46 28.12
C GLN A 11 19.58 15.33 29.11
N GLN A 12 19.71 15.92 30.30
CA GLN A 12 18.64 15.94 31.31
C GLN A 12 17.41 16.68 30.77
N GLN A 13 17.60 17.84 30.14
CA GLN A 13 16.51 18.58 29.48
C GLN A 13 15.81 17.74 28.40
N PHE A 14 16.55 16.91 27.67
CA PHE A 14 15.95 16.04 26.65
C PHE A 14 15.14 14.88 27.27
N LEU A 15 15.59 14.33 28.41
CA LEU A 15 14.84 13.32 29.16
C LEU A 15 13.55 13.90 29.75
N GLU A 16 13.62 15.12 30.28
CA GLU A 16 12.43 15.87 30.75
C GLU A 16 11.41 16.05 29.62
N LEU A 17 11.84 16.45 28.41
CA LEU A 17 10.95 16.56 27.25
C LEU A 17 10.30 15.21 26.85
N ILE A 18 11.04 14.11 26.96
CA ILE A 18 10.50 12.77 26.71
C ILE A 18 9.43 12.44 27.75
N GLN A 19 9.75 12.60 29.04
CA GLN A 19 8.84 12.34 30.14
C GLN A 19 7.56 13.19 30.02
N GLU A 20 7.70 14.49 29.84
CA GLU A 20 6.58 15.41 29.64
C GLU A 20 5.72 15.00 28.44
N SER A 21 6.32 14.58 27.33
CA SER A 21 5.54 14.15 26.15
C SER A 21 4.79 12.84 26.39
N ILE A 22 5.32 11.93 27.21
CA ILE A 22 4.63 10.68 27.59
C ILE A 22 3.47 11.01 28.54
N GLU A 23 3.73 11.79 29.59
CA GLU A 23 2.73 12.18 30.61
C GLU A 23 1.58 12.99 30.00
N ASN A 24 1.90 13.91 29.07
CA ASN A 24 0.90 14.73 28.38
C ASN A 24 0.22 14.01 27.21
N GLN A 25 0.56 12.75 26.92
CA GLN A 25 -0.07 11.96 25.86
C GLN A 25 0.25 12.45 24.44
N GLU A 26 1.43 13.03 24.24
CA GLU A 26 1.84 13.68 23.00
C GLU A 26 3.02 13.01 22.32
N PHE A 27 3.61 12.00 22.98
CA PHE A 27 4.72 11.22 22.46
C PHE A 27 4.29 10.44 21.21
N ASP A 28 4.87 10.76 20.05
CA ASP A 28 4.68 9.98 18.80
C ASP A 28 5.76 8.90 18.71
N ARG A 29 7.04 9.31 18.68
CA ARG A 29 8.17 8.38 18.60
C ARG A 29 9.47 9.00 19.09
N LEU A 30 10.35 8.15 19.60
CA LEU A 30 11.74 8.47 19.89
C LEU A 30 12.66 7.62 19.02
N ILE A 31 13.72 8.22 18.50
CA ILE A 31 14.76 7.53 17.74
C ILE A 31 16.11 7.80 18.39
N LEU A 32 16.77 6.75 18.86
CA LEU A 32 18.17 6.78 19.29
C LEU A 32 19.04 6.15 18.19
N SER A 33 20.09 6.83 17.78
CA SER A 33 20.89 6.47 16.60
C SER A 33 22.37 6.71 16.83
N GLN A 34 23.19 6.05 16.02
CA GLN A 34 24.65 6.02 16.19
C GLN A 34 25.03 5.47 17.57
N TYR A 35 24.50 4.29 17.90
CA TYR A 35 24.82 3.58 19.13
C TYR A 35 26.31 3.19 19.16
N LYS A 36 26.93 3.35 20.33
CA LYS A 36 28.36 3.07 20.60
C LYS A 36 28.56 2.38 21.95
N GLY A 37 27.57 1.62 22.42
CA GLY A 37 27.67 0.82 23.64
C GLY A 37 28.18 -0.60 23.37
N ASP A 38 27.90 -1.50 24.30
CA ASP A 38 28.49 -2.84 24.36
C ASP A 38 27.86 -3.85 23.39
N GLU A 39 26.77 -3.47 22.71
CA GLU A 39 26.12 -4.28 21.67
C GLU A 39 26.66 -3.91 20.27
N PRO A 40 27.64 -4.62 19.71
CA PRO A 40 28.38 -4.18 18.51
C PRO A 40 27.54 -4.14 17.23
N GLU A 41 26.48 -4.94 17.14
CA GLU A 41 25.61 -5.02 15.97
C GLU A 41 24.38 -4.10 16.07
N LEU A 42 24.16 -3.42 17.20
CA LEU A 42 23.02 -2.53 17.39
C LEU A 42 23.26 -1.18 16.73
N GLU A 43 22.41 -0.81 15.77
CA GLU A 43 22.59 0.42 14.97
C GLU A 43 21.70 1.56 15.45
N LYS A 44 20.44 1.23 15.78
CA LYS A 44 19.38 2.19 16.05
C LYS A 44 18.31 1.58 16.96
N ILE A 45 17.71 2.43 17.78
CA ILE A 45 16.59 2.07 18.66
C ILE A 45 15.43 3.01 18.34
N THR A 46 14.24 2.45 18.13
CA THR A 46 13.02 3.22 17.89
C THR A 46 12.02 2.90 19.00
N CYS A 47 11.52 3.92 19.70
CA CYS A 47 10.54 3.75 20.77
C CYS A 47 9.19 4.37 20.35
N ARG A 48 8.10 3.71 20.71
CA ARG A 48 6.71 4.17 20.54
C ARG A 48 5.89 3.80 21.75
N VAL A 49 4.94 4.64 22.14
CA VAL A 49 3.94 4.27 23.15
C VAL A 49 2.88 3.40 22.47
N VAL A 50 2.53 2.27 23.08
CA VAL A 50 1.52 1.33 22.57
C VAL A 50 0.61 0.87 23.71
N GLU A 51 -0.61 0.49 23.37
CA GLU A 51 -1.52 -0.15 24.32
C GLU A 51 -1.56 -1.65 24.05
N LEU A 52 -1.20 -2.46 25.05
CA LEU A 52 -1.18 -3.92 24.97
C LEU A 52 -1.92 -4.48 26.19
N GLN A 53 -2.96 -5.29 25.94
CA GLN A 53 -3.78 -5.90 27.00
C GLN A 53 -4.30 -4.88 28.03
N GLN A 54 -4.81 -3.73 27.56
CA GLN A 54 -5.31 -2.61 28.38
C GLN A 54 -4.24 -1.92 29.25
N GLN A 55 -2.95 -2.12 28.96
CA GLN A 55 -1.85 -1.43 29.62
C GLN A 55 -1.05 -0.63 28.60
N VAL A 56 -0.79 0.64 28.92
CA VAL A 56 0.10 1.49 28.13
C VAL A 56 1.54 1.08 28.42
N LYS A 57 2.29 0.79 27.36
CA LYS A 57 3.67 0.30 27.39
C LYS A 57 4.52 1.07 26.38
N LEU A 58 5.81 1.16 26.64
CA LEU A 58 6.77 1.60 25.64
C LEU A 58 7.22 0.40 24.81
N ASN A 59 6.84 0.37 23.53
CA ASN A 59 7.39 -0.55 22.56
C ASN A 59 8.74 -0.05 22.08
N VAL A 60 9.78 -0.87 22.21
CA VAL A 60 11.15 -0.55 21.83
C VAL A 60 11.63 -1.55 20.79
N LEU A 61 11.96 -1.03 19.61
CA LEU A 61 12.50 -1.77 18.48
C LEU A 61 14.00 -1.54 18.37
N TYR A 62 14.77 -2.60 18.56
CA TYR A 62 16.22 -2.64 18.43
C TYR A 62 16.58 -3.11 17.03
N HIS A 63 17.18 -2.24 16.24
CA HIS A 63 17.64 -2.54 14.89
C HIS A 63 19.10 -2.99 14.92
N TYR A 64 19.33 -4.28 14.71
CA TYR A 64 20.66 -4.84 14.53
C TYR A 64 20.97 -5.01 13.05
N THR A 65 22.25 -5.12 12.70
CA THR A 65 22.70 -5.28 11.30
C THR A 65 22.02 -6.44 10.55
N THR A 66 21.62 -7.51 11.25
CA THR A 66 21.05 -8.73 10.63
C THR A 66 19.63 -9.06 11.09
N LYS A 67 19.08 -8.34 12.07
CA LYS A 67 17.77 -8.64 12.66
C LYS A 67 17.20 -7.46 13.44
N ASP A 68 15.89 -7.45 13.59
CA ASP A 68 15.19 -6.53 14.48
C ASP A 68 14.61 -7.29 15.68
N VAL A 69 14.76 -6.72 16.89
CA VAL A 69 14.21 -7.28 18.13
C VAL A 69 13.24 -6.28 18.73
N THR A 70 12.03 -6.73 19.10
CA THR A 70 11.03 -5.88 19.75
C THR A 70 10.85 -6.28 21.22
N LYS A 71 10.87 -5.31 22.13
CA LYS A 71 10.53 -5.50 23.55
C LYS A 71 9.49 -4.46 23.98
N ASN A 72 8.70 -4.78 25.00
CA ASN A 72 7.71 -3.87 25.58
C ASN A 72 8.05 -3.65 27.05
N TYR A 73 8.15 -2.39 27.45
CA TYR A 73 8.46 -1.95 28.81
C TYR A 73 7.23 -1.28 29.43
N SER A 74 7.06 -1.35 30.75
CA SER A 74 6.10 -0.48 31.42
C SER A 74 6.54 0.99 31.28
N LEU A 75 5.64 1.95 31.49
CA LEU A 75 6.04 3.36 31.49
C LEU A 75 7.01 3.69 32.64
N ASP A 76 6.93 2.96 33.76
CA ASP A 76 7.86 3.11 34.88
C ASP A 76 9.29 2.66 34.50
N GLU A 77 9.42 1.56 33.75
CA GLU A 77 10.71 1.04 33.26
C GLU A 77 11.23 1.78 32.02
N ALA A 78 10.35 2.50 31.33
CA ALA A 78 10.63 3.11 30.04
C ALA A 78 11.71 4.19 30.12
N LEU A 79 11.66 5.05 31.13
CA LEU A 79 12.61 6.16 31.28
C LEU A 79 14.02 5.63 31.59
N ASP A 80 14.15 4.68 32.51
CA ASP A 80 15.43 4.04 32.84
C ASP A 80 16.05 3.36 31.62
N CYS A 81 15.23 2.67 30.83
CA CYS A 81 15.64 2.04 29.58
C CYS A 81 16.13 3.08 28.57
N ILE A 82 15.35 4.14 28.34
CA ILE A 82 15.71 5.22 27.42
C ILE A 82 17.00 5.92 27.87
N GLU A 83 17.14 6.24 29.15
CA GLU A 83 18.31 6.92 29.71
C GLU A 83 19.59 6.10 29.50
N SER A 84 19.53 4.79 29.78
CA SER A 84 20.65 3.86 29.58
C SER A 84 21.13 3.88 28.11
N TYR A 85 20.21 3.73 27.16
CA TYR A 85 20.56 3.73 25.74
C TYR A 85 20.92 5.13 25.21
N LEU A 86 20.32 6.19 25.75
CA LEU A 86 20.63 7.56 25.40
C LEU A 86 22.09 7.89 25.72
N ALA A 87 22.62 7.39 26.85
CA ALA A 87 24.03 7.57 27.22
C ALA A 87 24.99 7.01 26.15
N ALA A 88 24.64 5.87 25.55
CA ALA A 88 25.44 5.18 24.54
C ALA A 88 25.23 5.68 23.09
N CYS A 89 24.24 6.55 22.84
CA CYS A 89 23.94 7.06 21.49
C CYS A 89 24.49 8.47 21.26
N LYS A 90 24.98 8.74 20.04
CA LYS A 90 25.42 10.10 19.66
C LYS A 90 24.30 11.01 19.20
N GLN A 91 23.15 10.47 18.80
CA GLN A 91 22.03 11.28 18.36
C GLN A 91 20.70 10.68 18.83
N ALA A 92 19.84 11.54 19.37
CA ALA A 92 18.46 11.22 19.71
C ALA A 92 17.50 12.24 19.08
N ASN A 93 16.36 11.78 18.59
CA ASN A 93 15.30 12.63 18.05
C ASN A 93 13.95 12.22 18.65
N LEU A 94 13.34 13.13 19.39
CA LEU A 94 11.98 13.03 19.91
C LEU A 94 11.03 13.73 18.95
N PHE A 95 9.94 13.06 18.61
CA PHE A 95 8.82 13.63 17.87
C PHE A 95 7.59 13.57 18.75
N SER A 96 6.90 14.70 18.86
CA SER A 96 5.63 14.83 19.59
C SER A 96 4.63 15.68 18.80
N LEU A 97 3.43 15.82 19.33
CA LEU A 97 2.40 16.67 18.73
C LEU A 97 2.77 18.17 18.77
N ARG A 98 3.36 18.62 19.87
CA ARG A 98 3.66 20.05 20.11
C ARG A 98 5.07 20.46 19.72
N LEU A 99 6.04 19.54 19.74
CA LEU A 99 7.43 19.85 19.44
C LEU A 99 8.19 18.66 18.87
N ASP A 100 9.25 18.97 18.12
CA ASP A 100 10.31 18.03 17.81
C ASP A 100 11.58 18.46 18.55
N ALA A 101 12.26 17.51 19.20
CA ALA A 101 13.52 17.78 19.87
C ALA A 101 14.63 16.88 19.33
N GLN A 102 15.81 17.44 19.12
CA GLN A 102 16.99 16.74 18.65
C GLN A 102 18.14 16.96 19.62
N LEU A 103 18.70 15.87 20.15
CA LEU A 103 19.93 15.86 20.92
C LEU A 103 21.06 15.28 20.07
N LYS A 104 22.12 16.06 19.85
CA LYS A 104 23.37 15.61 19.19
C LYS A 104 24.54 15.72 20.14
N LYS A 105 25.28 14.62 20.34
CA LYS A 105 26.46 14.54 21.20
C LYS A 105 27.73 14.48 20.35
N ASN A 106 28.55 15.52 20.45
CA ASN A 106 29.90 15.55 19.89
C ASN A 106 30.92 15.34 21.00
N LYS A 107 32.20 15.06 20.65
CA LYS A 107 33.28 14.77 21.62
C LYS A 107 33.48 15.82 22.74
N LYS A 108 32.94 17.04 22.59
CA LYS A 108 33.14 18.17 23.51
C LYS A 108 31.86 18.72 24.15
N LYS A 109 30.67 18.44 23.61
CA LYS A 109 29.40 19.02 24.10
C LYS A 109 28.18 18.24 23.58
N ALA A 110 27.09 18.24 24.36
CA ALA A 110 25.75 17.87 23.90
C ALA A 110 24.99 19.12 23.47
N MET A 111 24.33 19.06 22.32
CA MET A 111 23.50 20.14 21.78
C MET A 111 22.07 19.67 21.68
N LEU A 112 21.17 20.34 22.40
CA LEU A 112 19.72 20.16 22.29
C LEU A 112 19.15 21.25 21.39
N THR A 113 18.38 20.85 20.39
CA THR A 113 17.59 21.74 19.51
C THR A 113 16.13 21.37 19.67
N VAL A 114 15.28 22.34 20.03
CA VAL A 114 13.83 22.14 20.18
C VAL A 114 13.12 23.03 19.17
N GLN A 115 12.25 22.42 18.37
CA GLN A 115 11.43 23.09 17.38
C GLN A 115 9.95 22.93 17.77
N GLN A 116 9.30 24.05 18.08
CA GLN A 116 7.86 24.06 18.32
C GLN A 116 7.11 23.80 17.02
N ARG A 117 6.12 22.91 17.05
CA ARG A 117 5.17 22.69 15.97
C ARG A 117 3.96 23.59 16.20
N GLN A 118 3.57 24.36 15.19
CA GLN A 118 2.30 25.09 15.26
C GLN A 118 1.15 24.08 15.14
N PRO A 119 0.14 24.12 16.03
CA PRO A 119 -1.02 23.28 15.89
C PRO A 119 -1.80 23.74 14.66
N ASN A 120 -1.66 23.03 13.54
CA ASN A 120 -2.64 23.14 12.46
C ASN A 120 -4.00 22.71 13.02
N ARG A 121 -4.99 23.59 12.89
CA ARG A 121 -6.34 23.49 13.46
C ARG A 121 -7.22 22.38 12.84
N THR A 122 -6.61 21.27 12.42
CA THR A 122 -7.26 20.08 11.85
C THR A 122 -6.64 18.77 12.35
N GLN A 123 -6.17 18.74 13.60
CA GLN A 123 -5.93 17.48 14.29
C GLN A 123 -6.73 17.50 15.59
N PRO A 124 -7.74 16.63 15.75
CA PRO A 124 -8.35 16.41 17.05
C PRO A 124 -7.26 16.01 18.03
N ALA A 125 -7.36 16.50 19.27
CA ALA A 125 -6.57 16.01 20.39
C ALA A 125 -6.58 14.47 20.34
N THR A 126 -5.40 13.87 20.17
CA THR A 126 -5.24 12.44 20.32
C THR A 126 -5.56 12.11 21.76
N THR A 127 -6.79 11.66 21.98
CA THR A 127 -7.10 10.69 23.01
C THR A 127 -5.96 9.66 23.04
N LEU A 128 -5.48 9.28 24.24
CA LEU A 128 -4.75 8.02 24.50
C LEU A 128 -5.63 6.82 24.16
N GLN A 129 -5.99 6.74 22.90
CA GLN A 129 -6.37 5.53 22.23
C GLN A 129 -5.29 5.42 21.16
N HIS A 130 -4.22 4.70 21.48
CA HIS A 130 -3.44 4.01 20.45
C HIS A 130 -4.16 2.72 20.04
N ASN A 131 -5.47 2.78 19.91
CA ASN A 131 -6.02 2.53 18.60
C ASN A 131 -6.14 3.92 17.93
N ARG A 132 -5.21 4.25 17.03
CA ARG A 132 -5.72 4.64 15.70
C ARG A 132 -6.61 3.44 15.42
N GLU A 133 -7.93 3.52 15.71
CA GLU A 133 -8.81 2.41 15.38
C GLU A 133 -8.44 2.18 13.95
N LYS A 134 -7.76 1.06 13.66
CA LYS A 134 -7.52 0.67 12.29
C LYS A 134 -8.91 0.77 11.74
N GLN A 135 -9.19 1.75 10.88
CA GLN A 135 -10.52 1.92 10.33
C GLN A 135 -10.78 0.54 9.73
N ARG A 136 -11.60 -0.24 10.43
CA ARG A 136 -11.81 -1.63 10.05
C ARG A 136 -12.83 -1.47 8.96
N TYR A 137 -12.32 -1.29 7.75
CA TYR A 137 -13.13 -1.12 6.56
C TYR A 137 -14.08 -2.30 6.34
N ILE A 138 -13.78 -3.43 6.98
CA ILE A 138 -14.56 -4.67 6.94
C ILE A 138 -14.70 -5.17 8.38
N ASP A 139 -15.92 -5.52 8.76
CA ASP A 139 -16.19 -6.23 10.01
C ASP A 139 -15.73 -7.69 9.89
N ALA A 140 -14.98 -8.19 10.89
CA ALA A 140 -14.57 -9.59 10.95
C ALA A 140 -15.76 -10.57 11.07
N SER A 141 -16.92 -10.07 11.48
CA SER A 141 -18.18 -10.82 11.56
C SER A 141 -18.94 -10.91 10.22
N ALA A 142 -18.49 -10.23 9.17
CA ALA A 142 -19.19 -10.18 7.89
C ALA A 142 -19.43 -11.59 7.30
N PRO A 143 -20.66 -11.94 6.86
CA PRO A 143 -21.02 -13.29 6.43
C PRO A 143 -20.12 -13.86 5.33
N PHE A 144 -19.69 -13.01 4.39
CA PHE A 144 -18.83 -13.44 3.30
C PHE A 144 -17.46 -13.95 3.79
N LEU A 145 -16.93 -13.41 4.89
CA LEU A 145 -15.64 -13.84 5.46
C LEU A 145 -15.73 -15.27 5.99
N GLN A 146 -16.87 -15.66 6.57
CA GLN A 146 -17.10 -17.03 7.01
C GLN A 146 -17.20 -17.97 5.80
N GLY A 147 -17.95 -17.58 4.77
CA GLY A 147 -18.07 -18.38 3.54
C GLY A 147 -16.75 -18.54 2.76
N LEU A 148 -15.85 -17.56 2.86
CA LEU A 148 -14.48 -17.64 2.33
C LEU A 148 -13.50 -18.38 3.23
N GLY A 149 -13.94 -18.81 4.42
CA GLY A 149 -13.10 -19.47 5.42
C GLY A 149 -12.02 -18.57 6.02
N ILE A 150 -12.25 -17.26 6.06
CA ILE A 150 -11.36 -16.28 6.72
C ILE A 150 -11.69 -16.18 8.21
N SER A 151 -12.97 -16.19 8.56
CA SER A 151 -13.46 -16.21 9.94
C SER A 151 -14.19 -17.51 10.27
N ASP A 152 -14.26 -17.83 11.55
CA ASP A 152 -15.07 -18.93 12.07
C ASP A 152 -16.55 -18.51 12.28
N SER A 153 -17.38 -19.45 12.73
CA SER A 153 -18.80 -19.20 13.02
C SER A 153 -19.06 -18.20 14.15
N HIS A 154 -18.03 -17.80 14.90
CA HIS A 154 -18.12 -16.80 15.96
C HIS A 154 -17.58 -15.44 15.50
N GLY A 155 -17.28 -15.26 14.20
CA GLY A 155 -16.75 -14.02 13.64
C GLY A 155 -15.29 -13.76 14.00
N LYS A 156 -14.54 -14.79 14.44
CA LYS A 156 -13.11 -14.65 14.76
C LYS A 156 -12.25 -15.09 13.58
N ILE A 157 -11.27 -14.25 13.24
CA ILE A 157 -10.32 -14.55 12.15
C ILE A 157 -9.55 -15.83 12.46
N ILE A 158 -9.56 -16.77 11.52
CA ILE A 158 -8.82 -18.02 11.59
C ILE A 158 -7.32 -17.71 11.53
N PRO A 159 -6.49 -18.19 12.47
CA PRO A 159 -5.07 -17.83 12.53
C PRO A 159 -4.30 -18.08 11.23
N ALA A 160 -4.58 -19.19 10.53
CA ALA A 160 -3.98 -19.52 9.24
C ALA A 160 -4.32 -18.52 8.13
N MET A 161 -5.45 -17.80 8.26
CA MET A 161 -5.94 -16.83 7.28
C MET A 161 -5.62 -15.38 7.69
N ALA A 162 -4.94 -15.14 8.81
CA ALA A 162 -4.59 -13.81 9.27
C ALA A 162 -3.79 -12.99 8.24
N ARG A 163 -2.92 -13.65 7.44
CA ARG A 163 -2.20 -12.99 6.34
C ARG A 163 -3.14 -12.55 5.22
N LYS A 164 -4.09 -13.40 4.84
CA LYS A 164 -5.10 -13.08 3.82
C LYS A 164 -5.98 -11.92 4.29
N TRP A 165 -6.41 -11.97 5.56
CA TRP A 165 -7.17 -10.89 6.20
C TRP A 165 -6.45 -9.53 6.15
N LYS A 166 -5.15 -9.50 6.49
CA LYS A 166 -4.33 -8.29 6.37
C LYS A 166 -4.24 -7.77 4.93
N GLN A 167 -4.07 -8.67 3.95
CA GLN A 167 -4.04 -8.30 2.53
C GLN A 167 -5.35 -7.63 2.10
N ILE A 168 -6.49 -8.23 2.47
CA ILE A 168 -7.81 -7.69 2.14
C ILE A 168 -8.00 -6.28 2.74
N ASN A 169 -7.71 -6.10 4.01
CA ASN A 169 -7.85 -4.79 4.65
C ASN A 169 -6.95 -3.73 4.03
N LYS A 170 -5.71 -4.09 3.68
CA LYS A 170 -4.79 -3.15 3.03
C LYS A 170 -5.27 -2.77 1.63
N PHE A 171 -5.90 -3.70 0.91
CA PHE A 171 -6.48 -3.42 -0.40
C PHE A 171 -7.59 -2.38 -0.27
N ILE A 172 -8.52 -2.57 0.68
CA ILE A 172 -9.61 -1.62 0.89
C ILE A 172 -9.10 -0.27 1.38
N GLU A 173 -8.06 -0.23 2.21
CA GLU A 173 -7.41 1.04 2.60
C GLU A 173 -6.85 1.82 1.40
N ILE A 174 -6.26 1.12 0.44
CA ILE A 174 -5.71 1.79 -0.75
C ILE A 174 -6.85 2.22 -1.68
N PHE A 175 -7.85 1.36 -1.85
CA PHE A 175 -9.03 1.67 -2.63
C PHE A 175 -9.76 2.89 -2.06
N SER A 176 -10.00 2.96 -0.73
CA SER A 176 -10.71 4.07 -0.10
C SER A 176 -10.03 5.42 -0.35
N HIS A 177 -8.70 5.48 -0.19
CA HIS A 177 -7.93 6.70 -0.47
C HIS A 177 -7.95 7.10 -1.95
N ALA A 178 -7.97 6.13 -2.86
CA ALA A 178 -8.11 6.41 -4.29
C ALA A 178 -9.55 6.81 -4.63
N TYR A 179 -10.54 6.25 -3.94
CA TYR A 179 -11.95 6.49 -4.15
C TYR A 179 -12.31 7.95 -3.83
N GLU A 180 -11.72 8.53 -2.79
CA GLU A 180 -11.84 9.95 -2.44
C GLU A 180 -11.33 10.90 -3.55
N GLN A 181 -10.49 10.42 -4.47
CA GLN A 181 -9.89 11.22 -5.54
C GLN A 181 -10.66 11.14 -6.86
N ILE A 182 -11.63 10.24 -6.98
CA ILE A 182 -12.39 10.08 -8.22
C ILE A 182 -13.75 10.77 -8.13
N SER A 183 -14.19 11.30 -9.27
CA SER A 183 -15.55 11.81 -9.41
C SER A 183 -16.41 10.76 -10.11
N LEU A 184 -17.55 10.43 -9.53
CA LEU A 184 -18.58 9.62 -10.16
C LEU A 184 -19.57 10.53 -10.88
N LYS A 185 -20.11 10.05 -12.00
CA LYS A 185 -21.13 10.80 -12.78
C LYS A 185 -22.50 10.77 -12.10
N ASP A 186 -22.77 9.73 -11.33
CA ASP A 186 -23.99 9.51 -10.56
C ASP A 186 -23.65 8.72 -9.29
N ASN A 187 -24.66 8.41 -8.48
CA ASN A 187 -24.49 7.67 -7.23
C ASN A 187 -24.22 6.17 -7.46
N THR A 188 -24.17 5.67 -8.70
CA THR A 188 -23.85 4.28 -9.01
C THR A 188 -22.37 4.15 -9.35
N ILE A 189 -21.69 3.17 -8.77
CA ILE A 189 -20.32 2.84 -9.14
C ILE A 189 -20.29 1.45 -9.76
N LYS A 190 -19.83 1.38 -11.02
CA LYS A 190 -19.67 0.12 -11.74
C LYS A 190 -18.22 -0.35 -11.68
N ILE A 191 -18.00 -1.51 -11.04
CA ILE A 191 -16.68 -2.08 -10.83
C ILE A 191 -16.60 -3.45 -11.50
N VAL A 192 -15.48 -3.71 -12.16
CA VAL A 192 -15.19 -5.04 -12.71
C VAL A 192 -13.84 -5.53 -12.20
N ASP A 193 -13.84 -6.73 -11.63
CA ASP A 193 -12.64 -7.41 -11.13
C ASP A 193 -12.29 -8.59 -12.04
N PHE A 194 -11.31 -8.37 -12.94
CA PHE A 194 -10.84 -9.36 -13.89
C PHE A 194 -9.86 -10.33 -13.23
N GLY A 195 -10.23 -11.61 -13.22
CA GLY A 195 -9.48 -12.65 -12.52
C GLY A 195 -9.78 -12.68 -11.03
N SER A 196 -11.06 -12.51 -10.66
CA SER A 196 -11.52 -12.38 -9.27
C SER A 196 -11.22 -13.62 -8.39
N GLY A 197 -11.02 -14.80 -8.99
CA GLY A 197 -10.68 -16.01 -8.27
C GLY A 197 -11.79 -16.44 -7.31
N LYS A 198 -11.49 -16.53 -6.01
CA LYS A 198 -12.49 -16.80 -4.96
C LYS A 198 -13.26 -15.55 -4.52
N GLY A 199 -13.06 -14.40 -5.17
CA GLY A 199 -13.76 -13.17 -4.88
C GLY A 199 -13.32 -12.43 -3.61
N TYR A 200 -12.23 -12.81 -2.94
CA TYR A 200 -11.83 -12.22 -1.64
C TYR A 200 -11.87 -10.69 -1.59
N LEU A 201 -11.38 -10.05 -2.64
CA LEU A 201 -11.31 -8.60 -2.74
C LEU A 201 -12.61 -8.02 -3.32
N THR A 202 -13.25 -8.74 -4.24
CA THR A 202 -14.54 -8.39 -4.82
C THR A 202 -15.63 -8.28 -3.73
N PHE A 203 -15.75 -9.29 -2.86
CA PHE A 203 -16.67 -9.28 -1.72
C PHE A 203 -16.35 -8.18 -0.70
N ALA A 204 -15.07 -8.05 -0.35
CA ALA A 204 -14.61 -7.02 0.58
C ALA A 204 -14.89 -5.60 0.07
N LEU A 205 -14.74 -5.38 -1.23
CA LEU A 205 -15.00 -4.11 -1.88
C LEU A 205 -16.50 -3.79 -1.90
N TYR A 206 -17.33 -4.80 -2.20
CA TYR A 206 -18.78 -4.66 -2.14
C TYR A 206 -19.25 -4.28 -0.73
N ASP A 207 -18.81 -5.03 0.28
CA ASP A 207 -19.13 -4.79 1.70
C ASP A 207 -18.75 -3.36 2.14
N TYR A 208 -17.53 -2.93 1.80
CA TYR A 208 -17.05 -1.58 2.10
C TYR A 208 -17.90 -0.48 1.42
N LEU A 209 -18.22 -0.66 0.14
CA LEU A 209 -18.97 0.34 -0.63
C LEU A 209 -20.44 0.40 -0.25
N GLN A 210 -21.06 -0.73 0.10
CA GLN A 210 -22.46 -0.77 0.55
C GLN A 210 -22.67 0.02 1.85
N GLN A 211 -21.64 0.10 2.70
CA GLN A 211 -21.65 0.90 3.93
C GLN A 211 -21.52 2.41 3.65
N GLN A 212 -21.18 2.82 2.42
CA GLN A 212 -21.10 4.23 2.05
C GLN A 212 -22.51 4.78 1.74
N THR A 213 -22.97 5.74 2.53
CA THR A 213 -24.36 6.24 2.54
C THR A 213 -24.87 6.83 1.21
N GLN A 214 -23.99 7.12 0.25
CA GLN A 214 -24.33 7.79 -1.01
C GLN A 214 -23.94 6.98 -2.26
N THR A 215 -23.54 5.71 -2.12
CA THR A 215 -23.04 4.90 -3.25
C THR A 215 -23.86 3.64 -3.43
N GLN A 216 -24.24 3.35 -4.67
CA GLN A 216 -24.86 2.11 -5.10
C GLN A 216 -23.81 1.28 -5.85
N PRO A 217 -23.12 0.35 -5.17
CA PRO A 217 -22.13 -0.50 -5.84
C PRO A 217 -22.80 -1.50 -6.76
N GLN A 218 -22.29 -1.60 -7.99
CA GLN A 218 -22.53 -2.70 -8.91
C GLN A 218 -21.17 -3.31 -9.25
N ILE A 219 -20.91 -4.52 -8.75
CA ILE A 219 -19.60 -5.15 -8.90
C ILE A 219 -19.76 -6.47 -9.65
N THR A 220 -18.95 -6.67 -10.68
CA THR A 220 -18.89 -7.95 -11.39
C THR A 220 -17.50 -8.56 -11.28
N GLY A 221 -17.40 -9.75 -10.71
CA GLY A 221 -16.18 -10.56 -10.75
C GLY A 221 -16.14 -11.41 -12.01
N VAL A 222 -15.08 -11.30 -12.81
CA VAL A 222 -14.89 -12.14 -14.01
C VAL A 222 -13.87 -13.23 -13.71
N GLU A 223 -14.26 -14.49 -13.88
CA GLU A 223 -13.41 -15.66 -13.59
C GLU A 223 -13.61 -16.77 -14.62
N LEU A 224 -12.52 -17.45 -14.98
CA LEU A 224 -12.50 -18.48 -16.02
C LEU A 224 -13.09 -19.82 -15.58
N ARG A 225 -13.07 -20.11 -14.28
CA ARG A 225 -13.44 -21.42 -13.74
C ARG A 225 -14.88 -21.39 -13.25
N SER A 226 -15.77 -22.11 -13.94
CA SER A 226 -17.18 -22.29 -13.57
C SER A 226 -17.38 -22.60 -12.08
N ALA A 227 -16.62 -23.55 -11.53
CA ALA A 227 -16.73 -23.94 -10.12
C ALA A 227 -16.42 -22.79 -9.13
N LEU A 228 -15.60 -21.81 -9.50
CA LEU A 228 -15.36 -20.63 -8.69
C LEU A 228 -16.44 -19.57 -8.87
N VAL A 229 -16.98 -19.42 -10.07
CA VAL A 229 -18.12 -18.56 -10.36
C VAL A 229 -19.33 -19.02 -9.56
N GLU A 230 -19.72 -20.29 -9.68
CA GLU A 230 -20.82 -20.91 -8.92
C GLU A 230 -20.63 -20.73 -7.40
N PHE A 231 -19.41 -20.93 -6.90
CA PHE A 231 -19.09 -20.71 -5.50
C PHE A 231 -19.32 -19.25 -5.08
N CYS A 232 -18.89 -18.30 -5.90
CA CYS A 232 -19.02 -16.88 -5.60
C CYS A 232 -20.48 -16.41 -5.71
N GLU A 233 -21.24 -16.84 -6.72
CA GLU A 233 -22.67 -16.53 -6.84
C GLU A 233 -23.46 -17.03 -5.62
N GLN A 234 -23.23 -18.28 -5.21
CA GLN A 234 -23.87 -18.84 -4.02
C GLN A 234 -23.49 -18.08 -2.75
N LEU A 235 -22.24 -17.60 -2.66
CA LEU A 235 -21.78 -16.82 -1.53
C LEU A 235 -22.38 -15.41 -1.53
N ALA A 236 -22.52 -14.76 -2.68
CA ALA A 236 -23.18 -13.46 -2.81
C ALA A 236 -24.64 -13.53 -2.34
N LEU A 237 -25.37 -14.56 -2.79
CA LEU A 237 -26.75 -14.83 -2.33
C LEU A 237 -26.83 -15.05 -0.82
N LYS A 238 -25.96 -15.88 -0.25
CA LYS A 238 -25.91 -16.13 1.20
C LYS A 238 -25.52 -14.88 2.01
N SER A 239 -24.78 -13.96 1.42
CA SER A 239 -24.34 -12.73 2.08
C SER A 239 -25.33 -11.57 1.92
N GLY A 240 -26.41 -11.76 1.14
CA GLY A 240 -27.37 -10.69 0.83
C GLY A 240 -26.79 -9.60 -0.07
N PHE A 241 -25.86 -9.95 -0.97
CA PHE A 241 -25.19 -9.01 -1.86
C PHE A 241 -25.88 -8.98 -3.23
N ASP A 242 -26.99 -8.24 -3.31
CA ASP A 242 -27.89 -8.22 -4.48
C ASP A 242 -27.32 -7.55 -5.76
N HIS A 243 -26.20 -6.84 -5.64
CA HIS A 243 -25.53 -6.15 -6.76
C HIS A 243 -24.07 -6.60 -6.92
N LEU A 244 -23.77 -7.81 -6.46
CA LEU A 244 -22.50 -8.48 -6.67
C LEU A 244 -22.71 -9.72 -7.55
N ASP A 245 -22.29 -9.62 -8.79
CA ASP A 245 -22.44 -10.68 -9.79
C ASP A 245 -21.09 -11.31 -10.15
N PHE A 246 -21.14 -12.53 -10.70
CA PHE A 246 -19.96 -13.20 -11.23
C PHE A 246 -20.23 -13.69 -12.65
N PHE A 247 -19.25 -13.50 -13.53
CA PHE A 247 -19.34 -13.88 -14.94
C PHE A 247 -18.28 -14.94 -15.26
N GLU A 248 -18.71 -16.06 -15.82
CA GLU A 248 -17.81 -17.08 -16.34
C GLU A 248 -17.21 -16.65 -17.68
N GLY A 249 -15.94 -16.29 -17.66
CA GLY A 249 -15.21 -15.90 -18.86
C GLY A 249 -13.88 -15.23 -18.57
N ASP A 250 -13.34 -14.61 -19.61
CA ASP A 250 -12.15 -13.78 -19.50
C ASP A 250 -12.42 -12.32 -19.85
N VAL A 251 -11.38 -11.50 -19.65
CA VAL A 251 -11.35 -10.07 -19.96
C VAL A 251 -11.65 -9.73 -21.43
N ARG A 252 -11.45 -10.67 -22.36
CA ARG A 252 -11.74 -10.47 -23.79
C ARG A 252 -13.23 -10.71 -24.08
N THR A 253 -13.84 -11.65 -23.36
CA THR A 253 -15.25 -12.04 -23.52
C THR A 253 -16.24 -11.15 -22.76
N TYR A 254 -15.83 -10.60 -21.61
CA TYR A 254 -16.71 -9.73 -20.81
C TYR A 254 -16.54 -8.26 -21.21
N GLN A 255 -17.63 -7.66 -21.72
CA GLN A 255 -17.62 -6.34 -22.33
C GLN A 255 -18.70 -5.47 -21.67
N PRO A 256 -18.38 -4.81 -20.54
CA PRO A 256 -19.34 -3.96 -19.85
C PRO A 256 -19.61 -2.68 -20.67
N GLU A 257 -20.86 -2.21 -20.68
CA GLU A 257 -21.23 -0.94 -21.33
C GLU A 257 -20.64 0.29 -20.61
N ARG A 258 -20.47 0.20 -19.29
CA ARG A 258 -19.88 1.24 -18.44
C ARG A 258 -18.98 0.61 -17.38
N LEU A 259 -17.85 1.25 -17.13
CA LEU A 259 -16.85 0.83 -16.15
C LEU A 259 -16.27 2.07 -15.46
N ASP A 260 -16.49 2.21 -14.16
CA ASP A 260 -15.94 3.33 -13.37
C ASP A 260 -14.63 2.92 -12.68
N VAL A 261 -14.54 1.67 -12.22
CA VAL A 261 -13.34 1.10 -11.60
C VAL A 261 -13.00 -0.24 -12.25
N MET A 262 -11.79 -0.34 -12.80
CA MET A 262 -11.26 -1.60 -13.30
C MET A 262 -10.23 -2.16 -12.33
N ILE A 263 -10.41 -3.42 -11.93
CA ILE A 263 -9.47 -4.16 -11.07
C ILE A 263 -8.95 -5.38 -11.84
N ALA A 264 -7.65 -5.63 -11.75
CA ALA A 264 -7.03 -6.84 -12.28
C ALA A 264 -5.85 -7.27 -11.42
N LEU A 265 -6.12 -8.05 -10.38
CA LEU A 265 -5.07 -8.52 -9.47
C LEU A 265 -4.63 -9.92 -9.83
N HIS A 266 -3.36 -10.07 -10.23
CA HIS A 266 -2.80 -11.33 -10.71
C HIS A 266 -3.44 -11.92 -11.97
N ALA A 267 -4.22 -11.13 -12.73
CA ALA A 267 -4.45 -11.42 -14.13
C ALA A 267 -3.09 -11.66 -14.81
N CYS A 268 -2.90 -12.84 -15.39
CA CYS A 268 -1.56 -13.25 -15.81
C CYS A 268 -1.19 -12.69 -17.19
N ASP A 269 0.04 -12.21 -17.30
CA ASP A 269 0.70 -11.84 -18.56
C ASP A 269 -0.09 -10.77 -19.32
N ILE A 270 -0.49 -11.04 -20.57
CA ILE A 270 -1.24 -10.08 -21.41
C ILE A 270 -2.67 -9.85 -20.95
N ALA A 271 -3.23 -10.69 -20.06
CA ALA A 271 -4.58 -10.47 -19.54
C ALA A 271 -4.70 -9.14 -18.78
N THR A 272 -3.64 -8.72 -18.07
CA THR A 272 -3.59 -7.38 -17.45
C THR A 272 -3.65 -6.28 -18.50
N ASP A 273 -3.03 -6.46 -19.67
CA ASP A 273 -3.02 -5.46 -20.73
C ASP A 273 -4.41 -5.30 -21.36
N PHE A 274 -5.14 -6.40 -21.59
CA PHE A 274 -6.55 -6.33 -22.01
C PHE A 274 -7.45 -5.64 -20.97
N ALA A 275 -7.19 -5.87 -19.67
CA ALA A 275 -7.95 -5.25 -18.60
C ALA A 275 -7.70 -3.73 -18.54
N ILE A 276 -6.43 -3.32 -18.60
CA ILE A 276 -6.03 -1.91 -18.68
C ILE A 276 -6.63 -1.25 -19.91
N HIS A 277 -6.54 -1.89 -21.07
CA HIS A 277 -7.15 -1.39 -22.31
C HIS A 277 -8.66 -1.18 -22.15
N THR A 278 -9.37 -2.13 -21.55
CA THR A 278 -10.82 -2.00 -21.27
C THR A 278 -11.11 -0.79 -20.38
N GLY A 279 -10.31 -0.60 -19.31
CA GLY A 279 -10.40 0.57 -18.44
C GLY A 279 -10.19 1.90 -19.17
N ILE A 280 -9.16 1.99 -20.01
CA ILE A 280 -8.88 3.19 -20.82
C ILE A 280 -10.00 3.45 -21.83
N ARG A 281 -10.41 2.42 -22.58
CA ARG A 281 -11.44 2.51 -23.63
C ARG A 281 -12.78 2.98 -23.09
N LEU A 282 -13.18 2.47 -21.92
CA LEU A 282 -14.43 2.86 -21.25
C LEU A 282 -14.26 4.08 -20.34
N ASN A 283 -13.08 4.71 -20.36
CA ASN A 283 -12.74 5.91 -19.61
C ASN A 283 -13.02 5.77 -18.10
N ALA A 284 -12.60 4.63 -17.53
CA ALA A 284 -12.73 4.34 -16.11
C ALA A 284 -12.05 5.44 -15.27
N SER A 285 -12.70 5.85 -14.19
CA SER A 285 -12.18 6.82 -13.24
C SER A 285 -11.00 6.26 -12.44
N MET A 286 -10.95 4.94 -12.25
CA MET A 286 -9.89 4.25 -11.53
C MET A 286 -9.49 2.93 -12.21
N ILE A 287 -8.19 2.63 -12.20
CA ILE A 287 -7.59 1.38 -12.65
C ILE A 287 -6.64 0.89 -11.54
N MET A 288 -6.83 -0.34 -11.06
CA MET A 288 -6.01 -0.98 -10.05
C MET A 288 -5.51 -2.34 -10.52
N CYS A 289 -4.20 -2.48 -10.71
CA CYS A 289 -3.60 -3.71 -11.18
C CYS A 289 -2.50 -4.18 -10.23
N ALA A 290 -2.42 -5.49 -10.00
CA ALA A 290 -1.25 -6.12 -9.38
C ALA A 290 -0.64 -7.11 -10.39
N PRO A 291 0.20 -6.61 -11.31
CA PRO A 291 0.82 -7.43 -12.34
C PRO A 291 1.64 -8.55 -11.73
N CYS A 292 1.55 -9.74 -12.31
CA CYS A 292 2.27 -10.89 -11.78
C CYS A 292 3.21 -11.55 -12.80
N CYS A 293 3.02 -11.37 -14.10
CA CYS A 293 3.86 -12.03 -15.10
C CYS A 293 4.40 -11.02 -16.13
N HIS A 294 5.55 -11.39 -16.70
CA HIS A 294 6.33 -10.61 -17.65
C HIS A 294 6.74 -11.50 -18.84
N LYS A 295 5.88 -12.45 -19.25
CA LYS A 295 6.24 -13.47 -20.26
C LYS A 295 6.27 -12.87 -21.67
N GLU A 296 5.55 -11.78 -21.92
CA GLU A 296 5.68 -11.02 -23.16
C GLU A 296 7.06 -10.33 -23.28
N ILE A 297 7.45 -9.59 -22.24
CA ILE A 297 8.64 -8.72 -22.29
C ILE A 297 9.94 -9.50 -22.08
N ARG A 298 9.96 -10.49 -21.19
CA ARG A 298 11.19 -11.21 -20.82
C ARG A 298 11.94 -11.83 -22.00
N PRO A 299 11.29 -12.53 -22.95
CA PRO A 299 12.00 -13.16 -24.07
C PRO A 299 12.58 -12.14 -25.06
N GLN A 300 12.02 -10.92 -25.08
CA GLN A 300 12.47 -9.83 -25.94
C GLN A 300 13.60 -9.00 -25.30
N LEU A 301 13.82 -9.14 -23.98
CA LEU A 301 14.71 -8.27 -23.22
C LEU A 301 16.17 -8.39 -23.67
N GLN A 302 16.63 -7.42 -24.44
CA GLN A 302 18.03 -7.25 -24.80
C GLN A 302 18.70 -6.34 -23.77
N SER A 303 19.79 -6.82 -23.18
CA SER A 303 20.53 -6.03 -22.19
C SER A 303 21.36 -4.94 -22.87
N PRO A 304 21.17 -3.65 -22.53
CA PRO A 304 22.04 -2.59 -22.99
C PRO A 304 23.51 -2.89 -22.67
N LYS A 305 24.45 -2.45 -23.53
CA LYS A 305 25.89 -2.78 -23.39
C LYS A 305 26.44 -2.51 -21.99
N VAL A 306 26.05 -1.38 -21.38
CA VAL A 306 26.45 -0.98 -20.02
C VAL A 306 25.84 -1.88 -18.94
N LEU A 307 24.61 -2.37 -19.11
CA LEU A 307 23.90 -3.18 -18.12
C LEU A 307 24.13 -4.68 -18.28
N LYS A 308 24.69 -5.12 -19.41
CA LYS A 308 24.95 -6.53 -19.72
C LYS A 308 25.70 -7.30 -18.62
N PRO A 309 26.74 -6.76 -17.95
CA PRO A 309 27.42 -7.46 -16.85
C PRO A 309 26.54 -7.69 -15.61
N MET A 310 25.51 -6.88 -15.40
CA MET A 310 24.55 -7.02 -14.30
C MET A 310 23.37 -7.92 -14.70
N LEU A 311 22.87 -7.76 -15.92
CA LEU A 311 21.70 -8.50 -16.41
C LEU A 311 22.03 -9.91 -16.93
N GLN A 312 23.30 -10.32 -16.98
CA GLN A 312 23.67 -11.71 -17.25
C GLN A 312 23.16 -12.69 -16.18
N PHE A 313 22.90 -12.21 -14.96
CA PHE A 313 22.35 -13.01 -13.88
C PHE A 313 20.83 -13.09 -14.02
N GLY A 314 20.29 -14.30 -14.14
CA GLY A 314 18.87 -14.53 -14.45
C GLY A 314 17.88 -13.88 -13.48
N ILE A 315 18.24 -13.73 -12.20
CA ILE A 315 17.42 -13.03 -11.19
C ILE A 315 17.31 -11.53 -11.53
N HIS A 316 18.43 -10.88 -11.84
CA HIS A 316 18.45 -9.46 -12.20
C HIS A 316 17.74 -9.22 -13.53
N ALA A 317 17.93 -10.10 -14.52
CA ALA A 317 17.17 -10.04 -15.78
C ALA A 317 15.66 -10.18 -15.55
N GLY A 318 15.24 -11.08 -14.66
CA GLY A 318 13.84 -11.25 -14.29
C GLY A 318 13.25 -10.00 -13.62
N GLN A 319 13.97 -9.43 -12.66
CA GLN A 319 13.57 -8.19 -11.99
C GLN A 319 13.50 -7.00 -12.96
N GLN A 320 14.46 -6.90 -13.88
CA GLN A 320 14.47 -5.87 -14.92
C GLN A 320 13.28 -6.02 -15.87
N ALA A 321 12.95 -7.24 -16.30
CA ALA A 321 11.79 -7.51 -17.13
C ALA A 321 10.48 -7.14 -16.42
N GLU A 322 10.36 -7.46 -15.13
CA GLU A 322 9.21 -7.05 -14.30
C GLU A 322 9.10 -5.53 -14.21
N MET A 323 10.19 -4.84 -13.83
CA MET A 323 10.22 -3.37 -13.76
C MET A 323 9.88 -2.73 -15.09
N LEU A 324 10.43 -3.24 -16.20
CA LEU A 324 10.18 -2.71 -17.54
C LEU A 324 8.72 -2.89 -17.94
N THR A 325 8.14 -4.07 -17.70
CA THR A 325 6.74 -4.36 -18.00
C THR A 325 5.81 -3.40 -17.26
N ASP A 326 6.00 -3.24 -15.96
CA ASP A 326 5.16 -2.37 -15.13
C ASP A 326 5.35 -0.89 -15.48
N THR A 327 6.58 -0.49 -15.84
CA THR A 327 6.88 0.87 -16.29
C THR A 327 6.19 1.18 -17.61
N LEU A 328 6.22 0.27 -18.60
CA LEU A 328 5.54 0.47 -19.87
C LEU A 328 4.03 0.63 -19.68
N ARG A 329 3.41 -0.23 -18.86
CA ARG A 329 1.98 -0.12 -18.51
C ARG A 329 1.66 1.20 -17.82
N ALA A 330 2.48 1.62 -16.85
CA ALA A 330 2.30 2.87 -16.13
C ALA A 330 2.45 4.10 -17.05
N LEU A 331 3.42 4.09 -17.96
CA LEU A 331 3.61 5.17 -18.93
C LEU A 331 2.47 5.23 -19.94
N LEU A 332 1.97 4.09 -20.43
CA LEU A 332 0.80 4.05 -21.32
C LEU A 332 -0.43 4.63 -20.60
N LEU A 333 -0.69 4.27 -19.35
CA LEU A 333 -1.74 4.89 -18.54
C LEU A 333 -1.54 6.41 -18.41
N LYS A 334 -0.32 6.88 -18.12
CA LYS A 334 -0.03 8.32 -18.03
C LYS A 334 -0.27 9.04 -19.36
N ALA A 335 0.18 8.45 -20.47
CA ALA A 335 -0.04 9.00 -21.80
C ALA A 335 -1.54 9.17 -22.09
N HIS A 336 -2.38 8.25 -21.60
CA HIS A 336 -3.85 8.29 -21.77
C HIS A 336 -4.60 9.04 -20.64
N GLY A 337 -3.93 9.98 -19.95
CA GLY A 337 -4.58 10.96 -19.07
C GLY A 337 -4.84 10.49 -17.64
N TYR A 338 -4.12 9.48 -17.17
CA TYR A 338 -4.18 9.04 -15.77
C TYR A 338 -3.05 9.67 -14.94
N ASP A 339 -3.30 9.95 -13.66
CA ASP A 339 -2.25 10.00 -12.65
C ASP A 339 -1.93 8.56 -12.25
N VAL A 340 -0.65 8.20 -12.17
CA VAL A 340 -0.24 6.79 -11.98
C VAL A 340 0.81 6.67 -10.90
N LYS A 341 0.54 5.78 -9.95
CA LYS A 341 1.43 5.42 -8.84
C LYS A 341 1.78 3.94 -8.94
N VAL A 342 3.07 3.63 -8.82
CA VAL A 342 3.57 2.25 -8.73
C VAL A 342 4.23 2.10 -7.36
N PHE A 343 3.70 1.23 -6.52
CA PHE A 343 4.16 1.08 -5.14
C PHE A 343 3.97 -0.35 -4.63
N GLU A 344 4.57 -0.65 -3.47
CA GLU A 344 4.43 -1.94 -2.81
C GLU A 344 3.13 -2.02 -2.02
N PHE A 345 2.28 -2.97 -2.39
CA PHE A 345 0.96 -3.20 -1.82
C PHE A 345 1.01 -3.84 -0.42
N VAL A 346 1.90 -4.83 -0.23
CA VAL A 346 2.10 -5.56 1.03
C VAL A 346 3.57 -5.91 1.20
N SER A 347 4.02 -5.99 2.47
CA SER A 347 5.42 -6.29 2.81
C SER A 347 5.96 -7.54 2.09
N LEU A 348 7.24 -7.51 1.73
CA LEU A 348 7.99 -8.60 1.05
C LEU A 348 7.93 -9.94 1.80
N GLU A 349 7.66 -9.92 3.11
CA GLU A 349 7.38 -11.11 3.91
C GLU A 349 6.16 -11.92 3.42
N HIS A 350 5.37 -11.37 2.50
CA HIS A 350 4.05 -11.88 2.14
C HIS A 350 3.83 -12.19 0.66
N THR A 351 4.76 -11.91 -0.25
CA THR A 351 4.77 -12.42 -1.63
C THR A 351 6.03 -11.89 -2.35
N SER A 352 6.50 -12.59 -3.39
CA SER A 352 7.58 -12.11 -4.27
C SER A 352 7.10 -11.13 -5.34
N LYS A 353 5.78 -10.92 -5.45
CA LYS A 353 5.10 -10.05 -6.42
C LYS A 353 4.14 -9.13 -5.67
N ASN A 354 4.62 -7.94 -5.35
CA ASN A 354 3.95 -7.03 -4.41
C ASN A 354 3.72 -5.63 -4.99
N LYS A 355 3.99 -5.41 -6.28
CA LYS A 355 3.77 -4.12 -6.91
C LYS A 355 2.30 -3.96 -7.28
N MET A 356 1.76 -2.78 -7.02
CA MET A 356 0.46 -2.33 -7.51
C MET A 356 0.64 -1.09 -8.37
N ILE A 357 -0.01 -1.10 -9.52
CA ILE A 357 -0.23 0.07 -10.37
C ILE A 357 -1.62 0.59 -10.03
N LEU A 358 -1.68 1.77 -9.42
CA LEU A 358 -2.91 2.53 -9.19
C LEU A 358 -2.92 3.70 -10.16
N ALA A 359 -4.00 3.83 -10.93
CA ALA A 359 -4.21 4.92 -11.85
C ALA A 359 -5.57 5.57 -11.62
N THR A 360 -5.60 6.89 -11.44
CA THR A 360 -6.83 7.69 -11.29
C THR A 360 -6.93 8.69 -12.44
N LYS A 361 -8.13 8.89 -12.97
CA LYS A 361 -8.34 9.80 -14.10
C LYS A 361 -8.16 11.25 -13.63
N ARG A 362 -7.34 12.03 -14.33
CA ARG A 362 -7.15 13.47 -14.04
C ARG A 362 -8.17 14.32 -14.77
N GLU A 363 -8.11 14.37 -16.10
CA GLU A 363 -9.03 15.06 -17.01
C GLU A 363 -9.05 14.34 -18.38
N GLN A 364 -10.10 14.56 -19.19
CA GLN A 364 -10.18 13.96 -20.54
C GLN A 364 -9.25 14.70 -21.50
N ASN A 365 -8.09 14.10 -21.78
CA ASN A 365 -7.31 14.44 -22.96
C ASN A 365 -7.82 13.63 -24.15
N GLU A 366 -8.17 14.31 -25.25
CA GLU A 366 -8.60 13.63 -26.49
C GLU A 366 -7.45 12.86 -27.15
N GLN A 367 -6.21 13.29 -26.95
CA GLN A 367 -5.03 12.65 -27.52
C GLN A 367 -4.02 12.21 -26.45
N PRO A 368 -3.27 11.13 -26.70
CA PRO A 368 -2.23 10.69 -25.79
C PRO A 368 -1.06 11.69 -25.73
N ASP A 369 -0.42 11.80 -24.56
CA ASP A 369 0.73 12.68 -24.35
C ASP A 369 1.94 12.20 -25.18
N ALA A 370 2.28 12.97 -26.23
CA ALA A 370 3.36 12.64 -27.16
C ALA A 370 4.73 12.51 -26.48
N HIS A 371 5.02 13.30 -25.44
CA HIS A 371 6.29 13.23 -24.74
C HIS A 371 6.44 11.90 -23.99
N ILE A 372 5.33 11.41 -23.41
CA ILE A 372 5.33 10.12 -22.72
C ILE A 372 5.44 8.97 -23.74
N LEU A 373 4.81 9.08 -24.91
CA LEU A 373 4.99 8.11 -25.99
C LEU A 373 6.45 8.03 -26.46
N GLU A 374 7.15 9.15 -26.57
CA GLU A 374 8.59 9.17 -26.89
C GLU A 374 9.42 8.44 -25.82
N GLN A 375 9.11 8.63 -24.53
CA GLN A 375 9.78 7.91 -23.44
C GLN A 375 9.55 6.39 -23.53
N ILE A 376 8.33 5.97 -23.89
CA ILE A 376 7.99 4.56 -24.13
C ILE A 376 8.85 4.01 -25.27
N GLN A 377 8.93 4.71 -26.42
CA GLN A 377 9.75 4.26 -27.54
C GLN A 377 11.23 4.19 -27.18
N ALA A 378 11.75 5.17 -26.44
CA ALA A 378 13.14 5.16 -25.99
C ALA A 378 13.46 3.96 -25.10
N LEU A 379 12.57 3.60 -24.16
CA LEU A 379 12.71 2.40 -23.34
C LEU A 379 12.65 1.13 -24.17
N LYS A 380 11.69 1.03 -25.10
CA LYS A 380 11.57 -0.12 -26.00
C LYS A 380 12.83 -0.30 -26.84
N GLN A 381 13.34 0.77 -27.44
CA GLN A 381 14.57 0.75 -28.24
C GLN A 381 15.79 0.34 -27.40
N MET A 382 15.93 0.91 -26.19
CA MET A 382 17.03 0.59 -25.29
C MET A 382 17.09 -0.91 -24.94
N TYR A 383 15.93 -1.53 -24.72
CA TYR A 383 15.82 -2.92 -24.29
C TYR A 383 15.45 -3.91 -25.41
N GLY A 384 15.39 -3.46 -26.67
CA GLY A 384 15.04 -4.30 -27.81
C GLY A 384 13.62 -4.87 -27.78
N ILE A 385 12.66 -4.14 -27.18
CA ILE A 385 11.26 -4.56 -27.10
C ILE A 385 10.54 -4.19 -28.39
N GLU A 386 10.11 -5.19 -29.14
CA GLU A 386 9.42 -5.01 -30.42
C GLU A 386 7.91 -4.84 -30.20
N LYS A 387 7.34 -5.69 -29.35
CA LYS A 387 5.89 -5.77 -29.10
C LYS A 387 5.56 -5.68 -27.62
N GLN A 388 4.52 -4.90 -27.35
CA GLN A 388 3.89 -4.78 -26.04
C GLN A 388 2.36 -4.73 -26.24
N THR A 389 1.63 -5.67 -25.64
CA THR A 389 0.22 -5.91 -26.00
C THR A 389 -0.67 -4.71 -25.72
N LEU A 390 -0.48 -3.99 -24.60
CA LEU A 390 -1.31 -2.81 -24.28
C LEU A 390 -1.15 -1.70 -25.32
N GLU A 391 0.07 -1.40 -25.75
CA GLU A 391 0.37 -0.43 -26.80
C GLU A 391 -0.27 -0.85 -28.13
N LEU A 392 -0.16 -2.13 -28.51
CA LEU A 392 -0.79 -2.65 -29.72
C LEU A 392 -2.32 -2.53 -29.67
N LEU A 393 -2.94 -2.79 -28.51
CA LEU A 393 -4.37 -2.62 -28.30
C LEU A 393 -4.79 -1.15 -28.42
N LEU A 394 -4.04 -0.23 -27.79
CA LEU A 394 -4.33 1.21 -27.82
C LEU A 394 -4.15 1.85 -29.20
N ASN A 395 -3.37 1.22 -30.07
CA ASN A 395 -3.16 1.63 -31.46
C ASN A 395 -4.08 0.89 -32.46
N ASP A 396 -5.07 0.13 -31.98
CA ASP A 396 -5.99 -0.68 -32.79
C ASP A 396 -5.27 -1.70 -33.71
N GLN A 397 -4.10 -2.20 -33.31
CA GLN A 397 -3.28 -3.15 -34.07
C GLN A 397 -3.57 -4.62 -33.73
N ILE A 398 -4.41 -4.86 -32.72
CA ILE A 398 -4.93 -6.18 -32.36
C ILE A 398 -6.44 -6.13 -32.50
N ALA A 399 -7.00 -6.99 -33.35
CA ALA A 399 -8.45 -7.14 -33.45
C ALA A 399 -9.00 -7.72 -32.14
N ILE A 400 -9.99 -7.04 -31.56
CA ILE A 400 -10.77 -7.54 -30.43
C ILE A 400 -12.13 -7.94 -31.01
N GLU A 401 -12.45 -9.23 -30.94
CA GLU A 401 -13.77 -9.70 -31.33
C GLU A 401 -14.79 -9.26 -30.25
N ASN A 402 -15.97 -8.78 -30.67
CA ASN A 402 -17.10 -8.36 -29.80
C ASN A 402 -16.86 -7.10 -28.93
N VAL A 403 -16.28 -6.03 -29.46
CA VAL A 403 -16.13 -4.75 -28.71
C VAL A 403 -17.48 -4.05 -28.53
N GLY A 404 -17.93 -3.93 -27.28
CA GLY A 404 -19.01 -2.98 -26.92
C GLY A 404 -18.64 -1.57 -27.36
N CYS A 405 -19.56 -0.89 -28.04
CA CYS A 405 -19.32 0.40 -28.67
C CYS A 405 -18.93 1.48 -27.66
N LYS A 406 -18.04 2.38 -28.07
CA LYS A 406 -17.69 3.62 -27.35
C LYS A 406 -18.96 4.48 -27.26
N CYS A 407 -19.40 4.83 -26.04
CA CYS A 407 -20.54 5.71 -25.82
C CYS A 407 -20.26 7.13 -26.32
#